data_AF-A0A832IJ70-F1
#
_entry.id   AF-A0A832IJ70-F1
#
_cell.length_a   1.000
_cell.length_b   1.000
_cell.length_c   1.000
_cell.angle_alpha   90.00
_cell.angle_beta   90.00
_cell.angle_gamma   90.00
#
_symmetry.space_group_name_H-M   'P 1'
#
loop_
_entity.id
_entity.type
_entity.pdbx_description
1 polymer ?
#
loop_
_entity_poly.entity_id
_entity_poly.type
_entity_poly.pdbx_seq_one_letter_code
_entity_poly.pdbx_strand_id
1 'polypeptide(L)'
;RAEQGDSNDTRELIERLSRIRAEKAKLVGFPNYAAYVLQDQMAKTPDAVIKLLTKLVAPAMKKAEVEAKKLQNIIDRHNRGFKLEPWDWQFYAEKLRKQEYNLDESEIRPYFELNHVLEDGVFYAANKLYGLTFKERKDIPVYHSDVRVFEVYDADGKPLALWYCDYFKRDNKSGGAWEDTFVDGSTLLGTKPVVYNVANFTKPAPGQPALLTFDDVTTMFHEFGHALHAMLTTVEYPRLAGTNVPRDFVEFPSQFNEHWALYPEVISHYARHYKTGEPMPQSLIEKIRKARKFNQGFATIEYLAASLLDMSWHTLSSSSHVANVDSFETASLEHFGVYNILIPPRYRSTYFAHIWYLGYAAGYYAYIWSEVLDDDAYSWFVEHGGLTYKNGKWFRDMILSRGGSEDAAAMYRAFRGRDPDIKALLRERGLMEE
;
A
#
# COMPACT_ATOMS: atom_id res chain seq x y z
N ARG A 1 -19.51 -9.14 13.46
CA ARG A 1 -19.30 -8.31 14.67
C ARG A 1 -20.09 -7.01 14.59
N ALA A 2 -20.10 -6.32 13.45
CA ALA A 2 -20.78 -5.02 13.28
C ALA A 2 -22.18 -5.11 12.63
N GLU A 3 -22.87 -6.25 12.79
CA GLU A 3 -24.11 -6.61 12.06
C GLU A 3 -25.11 -7.38 12.95
N GLN A 4 -25.03 -7.24 14.28
CA GLN A 4 -25.79 -8.06 15.24
C GLN A 4 -27.05 -7.38 15.81
N GLY A 5 -27.40 -6.17 15.35
CA GLY A 5 -28.50 -5.38 15.89
C GLY A 5 -28.24 -4.87 17.32
N ASP A 6 -26.99 -4.86 17.77
CA ASP A 6 -26.55 -4.39 19.08
C ASP A 6 -25.91 -2.98 18.97
N SER A 7 -25.33 -2.48 20.07
CA SER A 7 -24.67 -1.17 20.09
C SER A 7 -23.41 -1.08 19.21
N ASN A 8 -22.95 -2.19 18.64
CA ASN A 8 -21.80 -2.25 17.73
C ASN A 8 -22.23 -2.39 16.26
N ASP A 9 -23.53 -2.46 15.98
CA ASP A 9 -24.06 -2.53 14.62
C ASP A 9 -23.86 -1.19 13.90
N THR A 10 -23.23 -1.22 12.73
CA THR A 10 -22.89 0.00 11.97
C THR A 10 -23.79 0.23 10.77
N ARG A 11 -24.79 -0.64 10.51
CA ARG A 11 -25.59 -0.59 9.28
C ARG A 11 -26.42 0.68 9.18
N GLU A 12 -27.10 1.08 10.25
CA GLU A 12 -27.88 2.33 10.29
C GLU A 12 -26.97 3.57 10.12
N LEU A 13 -25.79 3.55 10.74
CA LEU A 13 -24.79 4.61 10.60
C LEU A 13 -24.35 4.76 9.14
N ILE A 14 -24.07 3.65 8.47
CA ILE A 14 -23.62 3.60 7.07
C ILE A 14 -24.69 4.11 6.11
N GLU A 15 -25.94 3.65 6.28
CA GLU A 15 -27.07 4.13 5.48
C GLU A 15 -27.20 5.65 5.63
N ARG A 16 -27.20 6.14 6.88
CA ARG A 16 -27.31 7.58 7.15
C ARG A 16 -26.14 8.36 6.57
N LEU A 17 -24.91 7.89 6.74
CA LEU A 17 -23.70 8.59 6.29
C LEU A 17 -23.61 8.65 4.77
N SER A 18 -23.95 7.56 4.06
CA SER A 18 -24.00 7.55 2.59
C SER A 18 -25.04 8.53 2.04
N ARG A 19 -26.23 8.61 2.65
CA ARG A 19 -27.26 9.61 2.31
C ARG A 19 -26.76 11.04 2.52
N ILE A 20 -26.18 11.34 3.69
CA ILE A 20 -25.62 12.67 3.99
C ILE A 20 -24.54 13.06 2.97
N ARG A 21 -23.69 12.13 2.56
CA ARG A 21 -22.66 12.36 1.54
C ARG A 21 -23.28 12.69 0.18
N ALA A 22 -24.31 11.95 -0.24
CA ALA A 22 -25.02 12.23 -1.49
C ALA A 22 -25.76 13.59 -1.46
N GLU A 23 -26.38 13.94 -0.33
CA GLU A 23 -26.99 15.26 -0.11
C GLU A 23 -25.96 16.39 -0.14
N LYS A 24 -24.82 16.23 0.53
CA LYS A 24 -23.70 17.18 0.50
C LYS A 24 -23.24 17.43 -0.93
N ALA A 25 -23.04 16.38 -1.72
CA ALA A 25 -22.62 16.50 -3.11
C ALA A 25 -23.63 17.30 -3.95
N LYS A 26 -24.93 16.99 -3.79
CA LYS A 26 -26.00 17.73 -4.46
C LYS A 26 -25.99 19.22 -4.09
N LEU A 27 -25.81 19.54 -2.81
CA LEU A 27 -25.77 20.92 -2.32
C LEU A 27 -24.66 21.75 -2.96
N VAL A 28 -23.52 21.12 -3.27
CA VAL A 28 -22.37 21.77 -3.92
C VAL A 28 -22.33 21.54 -5.43
N GLY A 29 -23.43 21.08 -6.04
CA GLY A 29 -23.61 21.03 -7.49
C GLY A 29 -23.15 19.75 -8.19
N PHE A 30 -22.81 18.69 -7.44
CA PHE A 30 -22.35 17.42 -8.00
C PHE A 30 -23.47 16.36 -7.96
N PRO A 31 -23.50 15.43 -8.93
CA PRO A 31 -24.55 14.41 -9.01
C PRO A 31 -24.49 13.37 -7.87
N ASN A 32 -23.30 13.10 -7.34
CA ASN A 32 -23.04 12.16 -6.26
C ASN A 32 -21.72 12.48 -5.56
N TYR A 33 -21.45 11.80 -4.44
CA TYR A 33 -20.27 12.07 -3.61
C TYR A 33 -18.95 11.75 -4.31
N ALA A 34 -18.90 10.68 -5.11
CA ALA A 34 -17.72 10.34 -5.88
C ALA A 34 -17.35 11.44 -6.88
N ALA A 35 -18.30 12.00 -7.63
CA ALA A 35 -18.03 13.11 -8.54
C ALA A 35 -17.51 14.36 -7.81
N TYR A 36 -18.01 14.62 -6.59
CA TYR A 36 -17.51 15.71 -5.74
C TYR A 36 -16.07 15.48 -5.27
N VAL A 37 -15.74 14.26 -4.81
CA VAL A 37 -14.40 13.93 -4.33
C VAL A 37 -13.40 13.88 -5.47
N LEU A 38 -13.74 13.24 -6.59
CA LEU A 38 -12.77 12.96 -7.66
C LEU A 38 -12.34 14.20 -8.45
N GLN A 39 -13.01 15.35 -8.30
CA GLN A 39 -12.69 16.57 -9.05
C GLN A 39 -11.23 17.03 -8.87
N ASP A 40 -10.68 16.84 -7.66
CA ASP A 40 -9.31 17.20 -7.30
C ASP A 40 -8.37 15.99 -7.25
N GLN A 41 -8.87 14.81 -7.63
CA GLN A 41 -8.09 13.59 -7.77
C GLN A 41 -7.46 13.48 -9.16
N MET A 42 -6.49 12.60 -9.34
CA MET A 42 -5.87 12.33 -10.64
C MET A 42 -6.85 11.66 -11.61
N ALA A 43 -7.75 10.80 -11.11
CA ALA A 43 -8.74 10.10 -11.92
C ALA A 43 -9.84 11.01 -12.51
N LYS A 44 -10.08 12.19 -11.90
CA LYS A 44 -11.08 13.22 -12.26
C LYS A 44 -12.54 12.79 -12.22
N THR A 45 -12.88 11.55 -12.57
CA THR A 45 -14.28 11.10 -12.73
C THR A 45 -14.50 9.68 -12.22
N PRO A 46 -15.68 9.38 -11.64
CA PRO A 46 -16.05 8.02 -11.23
C PRO A 46 -15.96 7.00 -12.36
N ASP A 47 -16.32 7.40 -13.58
CA ASP A 47 -16.28 6.53 -14.77
C ASP A 47 -14.85 6.10 -15.13
N ALA A 48 -13.87 7.00 -15.00
CA ALA A 48 -12.47 6.65 -15.22
C ALA A 48 -11.99 5.59 -14.22
N VAL A 49 -12.38 5.72 -12.95
CA VAL A 49 -12.08 4.74 -11.90
C VAL A 49 -12.73 3.40 -12.19
N ILE A 50 -14.04 3.38 -12.42
CA ILE A 50 -14.79 2.15 -12.71
C ILE A 50 -14.20 1.46 -13.95
N LYS A 51 -13.85 2.22 -14.99
CA LYS A 51 -13.21 1.69 -16.20
C LYS A 51 -11.84 1.08 -15.93
N LEU A 52 -11.03 1.65 -15.04
CA LEU A 52 -9.75 1.04 -14.65
C LEU A 52 -9.98 -0.27 -13.88
N LEU A 53 -10.80 -0.23 -12.84
CA LEU A 53 -11.06 -1.38 -11.97
C LEU A 53 -11.66 -2.56 -12.74
N THR A 54 -12.65 -2.31 -13.59
CA THR A 54 -13.35 -3.35 -14.36
C THR A 54 -12.47 -4.03 -15.41
N LYS A 55 -11.42 -3.36 -15.93
CA LYS A 55 -10.43 -4.01 -16.82
C LYS A 55 -9.67 -5.15 -16.13
N LEU A 56 -9.53 -5.09 -14.80
CA LEU A 56 -8.78 -6.06 -14.02
C LEU A 56 -9.64 -7.24 -13.55
N VAL A 57 -10.97 -7.09 -13.57
CA VAL A 57 -11.91 -8.08 -13.01
C VAL A 57 -11.80 -9.42 -13.72
N ALA A 58 -11.94 -9.46 -15.05
CA ALA A 58 -11.91 -10.70 -15.81
C ALA A 58 -10.61 -11.51 -15.62
N PRO A 59 -9.40 -10.94 -15.81
CA PRO A 59 -8.17 -11.70 -15.60
C PRO A 59 -7.96 -12.10 -14.12
N ALA A 60 -8.35 -11.26 -13.16
CA ALA A 60 -8.24 -11.59 -11.74
C ALA A 60 -9.20 -12.73 -11.33
N MET A 61 -10.43 -12.73 -11.84
CA MET A 61 -11.42 -13.80 -11.59
C MET A 61 -10.93 -15.13 -12.15
N LYS A 62 -10.44 -15.13 -13.40
CA LYS A 62 -9.86 -16.33 -14.03
C LYS A 62 -8.70 -16.89 -13.20
N LYS A 63 -7.82 -16.03 -12.68
CA LYS A 63 -6.71 -16.43 -11.82
C LYS A 63 -7.19 -16.99 -10.48
N ALA A 64 -8.17 -16.34 -9.85
CA ALA A 64 -8.78 -16.78 -8.61
C ALA A 64 -9.46 -18.16 -8.75
N GLU A 65 -10.13 -18.43 -9.87
CA GLU A 65 -10.71 -19.75 -10.14
C GLU A 65 -9.66 -20.86 -10.24
N VAL A 66 -8.52 -20.56 -10.90
CA VAL A 66 -7.39 -21.50 -10.98
C VAL A 66 -6.82 -21.77 -9.59
N GLU A 67 -6.63 -20.72 -8.78
CA GLU A 67 -6.18 -20.83 -7.40
C GLU A 67 -7.15 -21.69 -6.57
N ALA A 68 -8.45 -21.39 -6.59
CA ALA A 68 -9.49 -22.14 -5.88
C ALA A 68 -9.47 -23.64 -6.24
N LYS A 69 -9.33 -23.98 -7.54
CA LYS A 69 -9.20 -25.37 -7.99
C LYS A 69 -7.96 -26.06 -7.41
N LYS A 70 -6.82 -25.37 -7.37
CA LYS A 70 -5.60 -25.92 -6.75
C LYS A 70 -5.78 -26.15 -5.24
N LEU A 71 -6.47 -25.24 -4.55
CA LEU A 71 -6.77 -25.40 -3.11
C LEU A 71 -7.71 -26.57 -2.85
N GLN A 72 -8.79 -26.71 -3.64
CA GLN A 72 -9.70 -27.85 -3.56
C GLN A 72 -8.95 -29.17 -3.82
N ASN A 73 -8.04 -29.21 -4.79
CA ASN A 73 -7.21 -30.40 -5.05
C ASN A 73 -6.30 -30.78 -3.87
N ILE A 74 -5.89 -29.82 -3.02
CA ILE A 74 -5.17 -30.14 -1.78
C ILE A 74 -6.13 -30.74 -0.75
N ILE A 75 -7.33 -30.19 -0.59
CA ILE A 75 -8.36 -30.72 0.32
C ILE A 75 -8.70 -32.17 -0.03
N ASP A 76 -8.93 -32.44 -1.32
CA ASP A 76 -9.32 -33.75 -1.84
C ASP A 76 -8.20 -34.78 -1.64
N ARG A 77 -6.94 -34.42 -1.90
CA ARG A 77 -5.77 -35.30 -1.67
C ARG A 77 -5.58 -35.71 -0.20
N HIS A 78 -6.04 -34.89 0.74
CA HIS A 78 -6.00 -35.20 2.16
C HIS A 78 -7.28 -35.92 2.65
N ASN A 79 -8.14 -36.39 1.74
CA ASN A 79 -9.38 -37.14 2.01
C ASN A 79 -10.27 -36.48 3.07
N ARG A 80 -10.32 -35.14 3.11
CA ARG A 80 -11.12 -34.42 4.11
C ARG A 80 -12.60 -34.27 3.72
N GLY A 81 -12.95 -34.51 2.45
CA GLY A 81 -14.34 -34.68 2.01
C GLY A 81 -15.24 -33.43 2.05
N PHE A 82 -14.67 -32.22 2.17
CA PHE A 82 -15.43 -30.97 2.21
C PHE A 82 -15.09 -30.04 1.04
N LYS A 83 -15.99 -29.11 0.75
CA LYS A 83 -15.78 -28.05 -0.26
C LYS A 83 -15.04 -26.88 0.39
N LEU A 84 -14.09 -26.31 -0.34
CA LEU A 84 -13.37 -25.12 0.08
C LEU A 84 -14.36 -24.02 0.46
N GLU A 85 -14.18 -23.46 1.66
CA GLU A 85 -14.94 -22.31 2.16
C GLU A 85 -14.00 -21.12 2.40
N PRO A 86 -14.51 -19.89 2.63
CA PRO A 86 -13.66 -18.69 2.74
C PRO A 86 -12.62 -18.78 3.86
N TRP A 87 -13.00 -19.39 5.00
CA TRP A 87 -12.11 -19.58 6.15
C TRP A 87 -11.01 -20.63 5.89
N ASP A 88 -11.16 -21.47 4.87
CA ASP A 88 -10.16 -22.47 4.50
C ASP A 88 -9.09 -21.90 3.56
N TRP A 89 -9.40 -20.83 2.81
CA TRP A 89 -8.55 -20.32 1.73
C TRP A 89 -7.10 -20.12 2.17
N GLN A 90 -6.88 -19.30 3.21
CA GLN A 90 -5.53 -18.93 3.65
C GLN A 90 -4.75 -20.15 4.17
N PHE A 91 -5.41 -21.06 4.88
CA PHE A 91 -4.76 -22.27 5.39
C PHE A 91 -4.28 -23.20 4.26
N TYR A 92 -5.10 -23.40 3.22
CA TYR A 92 -4.72 -24.22 2.08
C TYR A 92 -3.80 -23.49 1.11
N ALA A 93 -3.90 -22.16 0.99
CA ALA A 93 -2.98 -21.34 0.23
C ALA A 93 -1.56 -21.48 0.78
N GLU A 94 -1.37 -21.48 2.11
CA GLU A 94 -0.06 -21.72 2.71
C GLU A 94 0.51 -23.11 2.38
N LYS A 95 -0.35 -24.14 2.36
CA LYS A 95 0.06 -25.48 1.91
C LYS A 95 0.47 -25.49 0.45
N LEU A 96 -0.30 -24.81 -0.41
CA LEU A 96 0.01 -24.69 -1.84
C LEU A 96 1.31 -23.92 -2.06
N ARG A 97 1.52 -22.82 -1.32
CA ARG A 97 2.74 -22.00 -1.34
C ARG A 97 3.96 -22.85 -1.03
N LYS A 98 3.89 -23.65 0.04
CA LYS A 98 4.95 -24.60 0.41
C LYS A 98 5.16 -25.69 -0.64
N GLN A 99 4.11 -26.21 -1.27
CA GLN A 99 4.22 -27.24 -2.32
C GLN A 99 4.82 -26.72 -3.63
N GLU A 100 4.37 -25.56 -4.13
CA GLU A 100 4.76 -25.04 -5.45
C GLU A 100 6.08 -24.26 -5.41
N TYR A 101 6.34 -23.53 -4.32
CA TYR A 101 7.48 -22.62 -4.21
C TYR A 101 8.56 -23.12 -3.25
N ASN A 102 8.28 -24.17 -2.46
CA ASN A 102 9.17 -24.70 -1.43
C ASN A 102 9.74 -23.59 -0.53
N LEU A 103 8.90 -22.59 -0.22
CA LEU A 103 9.27 -21.44 0.61
C LEU A 103 8.59 -21.60 1.97
N ASP A 104 9.40 -21.81 3.02
CA ASP A 104 8.93 -21.74 4.40
C ASP A 104 9.34 -20.40 5.00
N GLU A 105 8.39 -19.67 5.58
CA GLU A 105 8.67 -18.37 6.18
C GLU A 105 9.72 -18.47 7.30
N SER A 106 9.76 -19.61 8.00
CA SER A 106 10.76 -19.88 9.03
C SER A 106 12.20 -20.00 8.49
N GLU A 107 12.37 -20.31 7.19
CA GLU A 107 13.68 -20.37 6.55
C GLU A 107 14.23 -18.98 6.19
N ILE A 108 13.35 -18.02 5.87
CA ILE A 108 13.75 -16.67 5.42
C ILE A 108 13.75 -15.64 6.54
N ARG A 109 12.88 -15.80 7.54
CA ARG A 109 12.73 -14.87 8.66
C ARG A 109 14.03 -14.57 9.43
N PRO A 110 14.96 -15.53 9.64
CA PRO A 110 16.25 -15.24 10.27
C PRO A 110 17.15 -14.25 9.51
N TYR A 111 16.84 -13.94 8.25
CA TYR A 111 17.62 -13.00 7.42
C TYR A 111 17.04 -11.58 7.44
N PHE A 112 15.88 -11.37 8.07
CA PHE A 112 15.17 -10.10 8.10
C PHE A 112 15.13 -9.55 9.52
N GLU A 113 16.28 -9.29 10.11
CA GLU A 113 16.39 -8.59 11.38
C GLU A 113 16.15 -7.09 11.17
N LEU A 114 15.35 -6.47 12.05
CA LEU A 114 14.85 -5.10 11.88
C LEU A 114 15.95 -4.07 11.61
N ASN A 115 17.08 -4.12 12.32
CA ASN A 115 18.16 -3.15 12.13
C ASN A 115 18.90 -3.39 10.82
N HIS A 116 19.14 -4.65 10.42
CA HIS A 116 19.68 -4.93 9.08
C HIS A 116 18.74 -4.41 7.99
N VAL A 117 17.43 -4.69 8.08
CA VAL A 117 16.47 -4.20 7.09
C VAL A 117 16.46 -2.67 7.03
N LEU A 118 16.49 -1.99 8.18
CA LEU A 118 16.48 -0.53 8.26
C LEU A 118 17.79 0.09 7.74
N GLU A 119 18.94 -0.35 8.26
CA GLU A 119 20.23 0.29 8.01
C GLU A 119 20.87 -0.20 6.71
N ASP A 120 20.85 -1.50 6.47
CA ASP A 120 21.46 -2.12 5.29
C ASP A 120 20.48 -2.21 4.10
N GLY A 121 19.19 -1.97 4.30
CA GLY A 121 18.17 -2.01 3.25
C GLY A 121 17.61 -0.64 2.94
N VAL A 122 16.82 -0.09 3.86
CA VAL A 122 16.07 1.16 3.69
C VAL A 122 17.02 2.36 3.54
N PHE A 123 17.97 2.54 4.46
CA PHE A 123 18.97 3.61 4.37
C PHE A 123 19.92 3.42 3.20
N TYR A 124 20.33 2.18 2.94
CA TYR A 124 21.19 1.86 1.82
C TYR A 124 20.57 2.25 0.47
N ALA A 125 19.32 1.87 0.22
CA ALA A 125 18.60 2.22 -1.00
C ALA A 125 18.45 3.75 -1.16
N ALA A 126 18.06 4.46 -0.10
CA ALA A 126 17.97 5.92 -0.13
C ALA A 126 19.32 6.61 -0.34
N ASN A 127 20.40 6.08 0.22
CA ASN A 127 21.73 6.60 -0.05
C ASN A 127 22.10 6.43 -1.53
N LYS A 128 21.86 5.26 -2.11
CA LYS A 128 22.16 4.98 -3.52
C LYS A 128 21.37 5.86 -4.49
N LEU A 129 20.10 6.09 -4.20
CA LEU A 129 19.20 6.87 -5.06
C LEU A 129 19.36 8.38 -4.86
N TYR A 130 19.47 8.82 -3.61
CA TYR A 130 19.29 10.23 -3.26
C TYR A 130 20.49 10.84 -2.53
N GLY A 131 21.49 10.04 -2.17
CA GLY A 131 22.68 10.47 -1.41
C GLY A 131 22.41 10.76 0.07
N LEU A 132 21.24 10.37 0.58
CA LEU A 132 20.87 10.62 1.99
C LEU A 132 21.74 9.83 2.96
N THR A 133 21.98 10.42 4.13
CA THR A 133 22.63 9.74 5.26
C THR A 133 21.87 9.98 6.56
N PHE A 134 22.00 9.06 7.51
CA PHE A 134 21.15 9.01 8.70
C PHE A 134 22.01 8.90 9.95
N LYS A 135 21.71 9.72 10.95
CA LYS A 135 22.35 9.66 12.27
C LYS A 135 21.31 9.49 13.34
N GLU A 136 21.36 8.36 14.05
CA GLU A 136 20.48 8.15 15.20
C GLU A 136 20.77 9.17 16.31
N ARG A 137 19.71 9.76 16.85
CA ARG A 137 19.74 10.77 17.91
C ARG A 137 18.99 10.25 19.12
N LYS A 138 19.72 10.03 20.21
CA LYS A 138 19.18 9.53 21.49
C LYS A 138 18.90 10.64 22.50
N ASP A 139 19.24 11.88 22.13
CA ASP A 139 19.08 13.09 22.92
C ASP A 139 17.77 13.83 22.62
N ILE A 140 17.01 13.39 21.61
CA ILE A 140 15.72 13.97 21.23
C ILE A 140 14.58 13.31 22.04
N PRO A 141 13.66 14.07 22.65
CA PRO A 141 12.52 13.51 23.37
C PRO A 141 11.61 12.67 22.47
N VAL A 142 11.11 11.56 23.00
CA VAL A 142 10.19 10.66 22.30
C VAL A 142 8.90 10.46 23.08
N TYR A 143 7.80 10.23 22.37
CA TYR A 143 6.48 9.98 22.97
C TYR A 143 6.31 8.55 23.51
N HIS A 144 7.20 7.63 23.11
CA HIS A 144 7.23 6.25 23.60
C HIS A 144 8.68 5.73 23.57
N SER A 145 9.07 4.92 24.54
CA SER A 145 10.48 4.50 24.73
C SER A 145 11.06 3.65 23.60
N ASP A 146 10.20 3.03 22.79
CA ASP A 146 10.62 2.21 21.64
C ASP A 146 10.86 3.04 20.37
N VAL A 147 10.54 4.34 20.38
CA VAL A 147 10.69 5.21 19.20
C VAL A 147 12.17 5.52 18.99
N ARG A 148 12.64 5.33 17.76
CA ARG A 148 13.98 5.77 17.33
C ARG A 148 13.86 7.08 16.56
N VAL A 149 14.84 7.97 16.73
CA VAL A 149 14.88 9.26 16.01
C VAL A 149 16.16 9.34 15.20
N PHE A 150 16.04 9.71 13.94
CA PHE A 150 17.16 9.92 13.02
C PHE A 150 17.18 11.36 12.53
N GLU A 151 18.35 11.98 12.62
CA GLU A 151 18.63 13.19 11.85
C GLU A 151 19.08 12.77 10.46
N VAL A 152 18.37 13.28 9.45
CA VAL A 152 18.59 12.96 8.04
C VAL A 152 19.40 14.09 7.40
N TYR A 153 20.45 13.74 6.67
CA TYR A 153 21.31 14.68 5.98
C TYR A 153 21.20 14.47 4.47
N ASP A 154 21.20 15.56 3.71
CA ASP A 154 21.17 15.54 2.26
C ASP A 154 22.56 15.16 1.67
N ALA A 155 22.64 14.93 0.37
CA ALA A 155 23.85 14.56 -0.35
C ALA A 155 24.98 15.60 -0.23
N ASP A 156 24.65 16.86 0.08
CA ASP A 156 25.62 17.93 0.34
C ASP A 156 26.07 18.02 1.81
N GLY A 157 25.60 17.09 2.66
CA GLY A 157 25.91 17.01 4.08
C GLY A 157 25.10 17.97 4.96
N LYS A 158 24.13 18.73 4.43
CA LYS A 158 23.29 19.61 5.25
C LYS A 158 22.17 18.83 5.93
N PRO A 159 21.76 19.23 7.16
CA PRO A 159 20.58 18.65 7.79
C PRO A 159 19.33 18.89 6.93
N LEU A 160 18.57 17.83 6.66
CA LEU A 160 17.38 17.83 5.83
C LEU A 160 16.10 17.74 6.68
N ALA A 161 16.02 16.74 7.56
CA ALA A 161 14.81 16.42 8.31
C ALA A 161 15.11 15.68 9.61
N LEU A 162 14.09 15.54 10.47
CA LEU A 162 14.05 14.53 11.52
C LEU A 162 13.04 13.44 11.13
N TRP A 163 13.41 12.18 11.37
CA TRP A 163 12.54 11.04 11.10
C TRP A 163 12.41 10.15 12.35
N TYR A 164 11.17 9.93 12.78
CA TYR A 164 10.81 9.11 13.93
C TYR A 164 10.29 7.75 13.45
N CYS A 165 10.80 6.67 14.01
CA CYS A 165 10.42 5.31 13.66
C CYS A 165 9.76 4.62 14.86
N ASP A 166 8.51 4.20 14.73
CA ASP A 166 7.75 3.53 15.78
C ASP A 166 7.13 2.21 15.28
N TYR A 167 7.94 1.15 15.30
CA TYR A 167 7.62 -0.07 14.57
C TYR A 167 6.83 -1.15 15.33
N PHE A 168 6.76 -1.11 16.66
CA PHE A 168 6.20 -2.23 17.42
C PHE A 168 4.73 -2.06 17.81
N LYS A 169 3.97 -3.15 17.69
CA LYS A 169 2.57 -3.23 18.16
C LYS A 169 2.46 -3.12 19.68
N ARG A 170 1.40 -2.45 20.15
CA ARG A 170 1.06 -2.28 21.58
C ARG A 170 -0.39 -1.83 21.75
N ASP A 171 -0.95 -2.05 22.95
CA ASP A 171 -2.39 -1.89 23.23
C ASP A 171 -2.94 -0.49 22.96
N ASN A 172 -2.12 0.56 23.09
CA ASN A 172 -2.52 1.95 22.88
C ASN A 172 -2.16 2.48 21.48
N LYS A 173 -1.86 1.60 20.52
CA LYS A 173 -1.58 1.96 19.11
C LYS A 173 -2.64 1.33 18.20
N SER A 174 -3.20 2.12 17.28
CA SER A 174 -4.07 1.60 16.22
C SER A 174 -3.34 0.60 15.32
N GLY A 175 -4.06 -0.37 14.77
CA GLY A 175 -3.49 -1.33 13.80
C GLY A 175 -3.09 -0.69 12.47
N GLY A 176 -2.31 -1.41 11.67
CA GLY A 176 -1.82 -0.97 10.35
C GLY A 176 -0.41 -0.39 10.39
N ALA A 177 -0.06 0.36 9.35
CA ALA A 177 1.15 1.15 9.25
C ALA A 177 0.79 2.49 8.58
N TRP A 178 1.52 3.55 8.90
CA TRP A 178 1.30 4.87 8.30
C TRP A 178 2.51 5.79 8.45
N GLU A 179 2.55 6.80 7.60
CA GLU A 179 3.38 7.99 7.70
C GLU A 179 2.50 9.20 8.01
N ASP A 180 3.06 10.14 8.77
CA ASP A 180 2.50 11.49 8.91
C ASP A 180 3.60 12.44 9.44
N THR A 181 3.30 13.74 9.51
CA THR A 181 4.27 14.78 9.84
C THR A 181 3.91 15.50 11.14
N PHE A 182 4.92 15.78 11.97
CA PHE A 182 4.80 16.74 13.08
C PHE A 182 4.99 18.18 12.59
N VAL A 183 5.85 18.37 11.59
CA VAL A 183 6.15 19.67 10.97
C VAL A 183 6.34 19.48 9.48
N ASP A 184 5.54 20.18 8.67
CA ASP A 184 5.72 20.24 7.23
C ASP A 184 6.98 21.02 6.83
N GLY A 185 7.66 20.57 5.77
CA GLY A 185 8.70 21.36 5.12
C GLY A 185 8.11 22.52 4.33
N SER A 186 8.65 23.72 4.49
CA SER A 186 8.17 24.90 3.76
C SER A 186 9.26 25.97 3.64
N THR A 187 9.47 26.48 2.44
CA THR A 187 10.39 27.62 2.24
C THR A 187 9.78 28.95 2.70
N LEU A 188 8.45 29.09 2.69
CA LEU A 188 7.75 30.27 3.24
C LEU A 188 7.98 30.44 4.74
N LEU A 189 7.89 29.33 5.50
CA LEU A 189 8.07 29.35 6.95
C LEU A 189 9.52 29.06 7.38
N GLY A 190 10.38 28.64 6.46
CA GLY A 190 11.74 28.19 6.75
C GLY A 190 11.79 26.92 7.61
N THR A 191 10.71 26.13 7.63
CA THR A 191 10.62 24.89 8.41
C THR A 191 11.22 23.71 7.65
N LYS A 192 11.91 22.84 8.38
CA LYS A 192 12.37 21.54 7.87
C LYS A 192 11.39 20.44 8.29
N PRO A 193 11.19 19.40 7.45
CA PRO A 193 10.28 18.32 7.77
C PRO A 193 10.65 17.59 9.06
N VAL A 194 9.63 17.29 9.86
CA VAL A 194 9.72 16.36 11.00
C VAL A 194 8.66 15.29 10.77
N VAL A 195 9.12 14.10 10.40
CA VAL A 195 8.28 13.02 9.85
C VAL A 195 8.29 11.83 10.79
N TYR A 196 7.22 11.04 10.81
CA TYR A 196 7.19 9.80 11.56
C TYR A 196 6.57 8.65 10.75
N ASN A 197 7.17 7.46 10.85
CA ASN A 197 6.55 6.22 10.41
C ASN A 197 6.16 5.36 11.60
N VAL A 198 4.96 4.80 11.53
CA VAL A 198 4.43 3.85 12.50
C VAL A 198 4.17 2.52 11.81
N ALA A 199 4.53 1.43 12.48
CA ALA A 199 4.09 0.09 12.10
C ALA A 199 3.66 -0.72 13.34
N ASN A 200 3.20 -1.94 13.09
CA ASN A 200 2.70 -2.88 14.10
C ASN A 200 3.43 -4.24 14.04
N PHE A 201 4.76 -4.22 13.87
CA PHE A 201 5.57 -5.42 13.90
C PHE A 201 5.53 -6.07 15.29
N THR A 202 5.77 -7.37 15.34
CA THR A 202 5.79 -8.10 16.62
C THR A 202 7.04 -7.74 17.40
N LYS A 203 6.84 -7.14 18.58
CA LYS A 203 7.93 -6.83 19.51
C LYS A 203 8.62 -8.14 19.96
N PRO A 204 9.96 -8.24 19.88
CA PRO A 204 10.67 -9.43 20.33
C PRO A 204 10.64 -9.55 21.86
N ALA A 205 10.86 -10.76 22.36
CA ALA A 205 11.15 -10.98 23.78
C ALA A 205 12.47 -10.26 24.16
N PRO A 206 12.65 -9.89 25.44
CA PRO A 206 13.89 -9.24 25.90
C PRO A 206 15.15 -10.03 25.48
N GLY A 207 16.10 -9.34 24.85
CA GLY A 207 17.36 -9.93 24.36
C GLY A 207 17.25 -10.77 23.09
N GLN A 208 16.07 -10.88 22.48
CA GLN A 208 15.87 -11.56 21.19
C GLN A 208 15.86 -10.56 20.02
N PRO A 209 16.30 -10.96 18.82
CA PRO A 209 16.23 -10.12 17.63
C PRO A 209 14.79 -9.84 17.21
N ALA A 210 14.53 -8.64 16.67
CA ALA A 210 13.27 -8.32 16.01
C ALA A 210 13.28 -8.89 14.59
N LEU A 211 12.82 -10.14 14.42
CA LEU A 211 12.77 -10.80 13.12
C LEU A 211 11.43 -10.53 12.41
N LEU A 212 11.53 -9.94 11.23
CA LEU A 212 10.43 -9.49 10.38
C LEU A 212 10.00 -10.59 9.40
N THR A 213 8.72 -10.56 9.04
CA THR A 213 8.25 -11.25 7.83
C THR A 213 8.69 -10.46 6.59
N PHE A 214 8.61 -11.04 5.39
CA PHE A 214 8.89 -10.26 4.18
C PHE A 214 7.81 -9.18 3.92
N ASP A 215 6.59 -9.38 4.39
CA ASP A 215 5.53 -8.36 4.34
C ASP A 215 5.84 -7.18 5.28
N ASP A 216 6.40 -7.46 6.47
CA ASP A 216 6.88 -6.42 7.39
C ASP A 216 8.03 -5.60 6.74
N VAL A 217 8.95 -6.28 6.03
CA VAL A 217 10.02 -5.61 5.26
C VAL A 217 9.42 -4.70 4.19
N THR A 218 8.49 -5.22 3.39
CA THR A 218 7.80 -4.46 2.34
C THR A 218 7.07 -3.25 2.93
N THR A 219 6.38 -3.43 4.07
CA THR A 219 5.72 -2.34 4.83
C THR A 219 6.71 -1.27 5.26
N MET A 220 7.90 -1.65 5.73
CA MET A 220 8.93 -0.68 6.12
C MET A 220 9.40 0.17 4.94
N PHE A 221 9.57 -0.44 3.75
CA PHE A 221 9.89 0.30 2.52
C PHE A 221 8.71 1.19 2.07
N HIS A 222 7.47 0.70 2.17
CA HIS A 222 6.27 1.47 1.84
C HIS A 222 6.20 2.77 2.64
N GLU A 223 6.20 2.67 3.97
CA GLU A 223 6.09 3.84 4.85
C GLU A 223 7.27 4.80 4.68
N PHE A 224 8.46 4.26 4.41
CA PHE A 224 9.61 5.10 4.13
C PHE A 224 9.52 5.82 2.77
N GLY A 225 8.78 5.29 1.80
CA GLY A 225 8.50 5.99 0.55
C GLY A 225 7.63 7.24 0.78
N HIS A 226 6.61 7.15 1.65
CA HIS A 226 5.89 8.33 2.14
C HIS A 226 6.83 9.29 2.88
N ALA A 227 7.69 8.78 3.76
CA ALA A 227 8.61 9.63 4.50
C ALA A 227 9.61 10.35 3.58
N LEU A 228 10.09 9.69 2.52
CA LEU A 228 10.92 10.31 1.49
C LEU A 228 10.15 11.42 0.77
N HIS A 229 8.89 11.20 0.44
CA HIS A 229 8.04 12.21 -0.19
C HIS A 229 7.87 13.45 0.71
N ALA A 230 7.66 13.25 2.01
CA ALA A 230 7.58 14.34 2.98
C ALA A 230 8.92 15.05 3.20
N MET A 231 10.01 14.30 3.39
CA MET A 231 11.33 14.85 3.71
C MET A 231 11.99 15.60 2.55
N LEU A 232 11.74 15.19 1.30
CA LEU A 232 12.41 15.75 0.13
C LEU A 232 11.68 16.93 -0.51
N THR A 233 10.54 17.33 0.05
CA THR A 233 9.74 18.47 -0.44
C THR A 233 10.54 19.78 -0.42
N THR A 234 10.37 20.60 -1.46
CA THR A 234 11.02 21.92 -1.58
C THR A 234 10.03 23.05 -1.83
N VAL A 235 8.74 22.79 -1.59
CA VAL A 235 7.66 23.72 -1.91
C VAL A 235 7.64 24.94 -0.99
N GLU A 236 7.03 26.01 -1.48
CA GLU A 236 6.86 27.25 -0.73
C GLU A 236 5.79 27.13 0.36
N TYR A 237 4.58 26.69 0.00
CA TYR A 237 3.43 26.71 0.89
C TYR A 237 3.24 25.38 1.62
N PRO A 238 3.09 25.38 2.97
CA PRO A 238 2.89 24.15 3.75
C PRO A 238 1.71 23.30 3.27
N ARG A 239 0.64 23.94 2.82
CA ARG A 239 -0.56 23.26 2.28
C ARG A 239 -0.27 22.33 1.09
N LEU A 240 0.86 22.53 0.41
CA LEU A 240 1.28 21.76 -0.75
C LEU A 240 2.51 20.87 -0.45
N ALA A 241 2.96 20.82 0.81
CA ALA A 241 4.19 20.15 1.19
C ALA A 241 4.06 18.63 1.23
N GLY A 242 5.11 17.94 0.81
CA GLY A 242 5.25 16.50 0.98
C GLY A 242 4.07 15.70 0.45
N THR A 243 3.46 14.92 1.34
CA THR A 243 2.35 14.01 1.05
C THR A 243 0.99 14.71 0.91
N ASN A 244 0.93 16.06 0.92
CA ASN A 244 -0.28 16.86 0.65
C ASN A 244 -0.64 16.89 -0.85
N VAL A 245 -0.86 15.71 -1.43
CA VAL A 245 -1.20 15.45 -2.84
C VAL A 245 -2.55 14.74 -2.94
N PRO A 246 -3.13 14.58 -4.15
CA PRO A 246 -4.30 13.73 -4.34
C PRO A 246 -4.12 12.32 -3.78
N ARG A 247 -5.20 11.72 -3.28
CA ARG A 247 -5.17 10.40 -2.64
C ARG A 247 -4.77 9.32 -3.63
N ASP A 248 -5.23 9.41 -4.87
CA ASP A 248 -4.84 8.52 -5.97
C ASP A 248 -3.47 8.83 -6.60
N PHE A 249 -2.65 9.62 -5.90
CA PHE A 249 -1.24 9.83 -6.18
C PHE A 249 -0.36 9.62 -4.93
N VAL A 250 -0.89 9.81 -3.72
CA VAL A 250 -0.07 9.73 -2.50
C VAL A 250 0.56 8.35 -2.30
N GLU A 251 -0.13 7.28 -2.69
CA GLU A 251 0.38 5.91 -2.56
C GLU A 251 1.44 5.55 -3.62
N PHE A 252 1.64 6.40 -4.64
CA PHE A 252 2.61 6.10 -5.70
C PHE A 252 4.05 6.11 -5.17
N PRO A 253 4.54 7.17 -4.49
CA PRO A 253 5.89 7.16 -3.92
C PRO A 253 6.14 6.07 -2.88
N SER A 254 5.12 5.69 -2.10
CA SER A 254 5.24 4.61 -1.10
C SER A 254 5.38 3.26 -1.77
N GLN A 255 4.45 2.88 -2.66
CA GLN A 255 4.50 1.60 -3.36
C GLN A 255 5.72 1.51 -4.29
N PHE A 256 6.10 2.60 -4.95
CA PHE A 256 7.33 2.66 -5.76
C PHE A 256 8.56 2.27 -4.95
N ASN A 257 8.62 2.69 -3.68
CA ASN A 257 9.75 2.41 -2.83
C ASN A 257 9.84 0.93 -2.41
N GLU A 258 8.72 0.19 -2.43
CA GLU A 258 8.67 -1.25 -2.13
C GLU A 258 9.51 -2.09 -3.10
N HIS A 259 9.61 -1.68 -4.37
CA HIS A 259 10.41 -2.41 -5.37
C HIS A 259 11.87 -2.59 -4.95
N TRP A 260 12.42 -1.64 -4.20
CA TRP A 260 13.80 -1.69 -3.74
C TRP A 260 14.03 -2.79 -2.70
N ALA A 261 13.00 -3.24 -1.98
CA ALA A 261 13.11 -4.33 -1.01
C ALA A 261 13.58 -5.65 -1.63
N LEU A 262 13.27 -5.90 -2.91
CA LEU A 262 13.69 -7.10 -3.65
C LEU A 262 14.67 -6.85 -4.79
N TYR A 263 15.09 -5.59 -4.98
CA TYR A 263 16.10 -5.25 -5.96
C TYR A 263 17.40 -6.02 -5.63
N PRO A 264 18.00 -6.74 -6.59
CA PRO A 264 19.09 -7.69 -6.32
C PRO A 264 20.21 -7.13 -5.44
N GLU A 265 20.68 -5.92 -5.75
CA GLU A 265 21.76 -5.28 -4.97
C GLU A 265 21.33 -4.97 -3.53
N VAL A 266 20.09 -4.51 -3.32
CA VAL A 266 19.59 -4.10 -2.00
C VAL A 266 19.31 -5.32 -1.13
N ILE A 267 18.58 -6.32 -1.63
CA ILE A 267 18.28 -7.51 -0.83
C ILE A 267 19.54 -8.29 -0.47
N SER A 268 20.53 -8.39 -1.36
CA SER A 268 21.81 -9.00 -1.03
C SER A 268 22.61 -8.22 0.00
N HIS A 269 22.31 -6.93 0.22
CA HIS A 269 22.98 -6.10 1.22
C HIS A 269 22.40 -6.34 2.63
N TYR A 270 21.07 -6.33 2.78
CA TYR A 270 20.41 -6.44 4.10
C TYR A 270 20.00 -7.86 4.52
N ALA A 271 19.78 -8.79 3.59
CA ALA A 271 19.29 -10.12 3.91
C ALA A 271 20.41 -11.01 4.47
N ARG A 272 20.77 -10.77 5.74
CA ARG A 272 21.87 -11.44 6.45
C ARG A 272 21.33 -12.17 7.67
N HIS A 273 21.78 -13.40 7.85
CA HIS A 273 21.33 -14.22 8.96
C HIS A 273 21.74 -13.59 10.30
N TYR A 274 20.77 -13.27 11.16
CA TYR A 274 20.99 -12.44 12.36
C TYR A 274 22.05 -12.97 13.35
N LYS A 275 22.34 -14.28 13.34
CA LYS A 275 23.38 -14.89 14.21
C LYS A 275 24.75 -14.99 13.55
N THR A 276 24.78 -15.21 12.23
CA THR A 276 26.01 -15.63 11.54
C THR A 276 26.54 -14.56 10.59
N GLY A 277 25.72 -13.59 10.20
CA GLY A 277 26.06 -12.56 9.21
C GLY A 277 26.09 -13.07 7.76
N GLU A 278 25.91 -14.38 7.55
CA GLU A 278 25.92 -15.02 6.25
C GLU A 278 24.78 -14.49 5.36
N PRO A 279 25.03 -14.22 4.07
CA PRO A 279 24.01 -13.73 3.16
C PRO A 279 22.95 -14.79 2.89
N MET A 280 21.72 -14.34 2.61
CA MET A 280 20.65 -15.23 2.17
C MET A 280 21.05 -15.96 0.87
N PRO A 281 20.92 -17.30 0.81
CA PRO A 281 21.14 -18.04 -0.42
C PRO A 281 20.28 -17.50 -1.57
N GLN A 282 20.89 -17.37 -2.75
CA GLN A 282 20.21 -16.87 -3.95
C GLN A 282 18.94 -17.67 -4.29
N SER A 283 18.95 -18.98 -4.01
CA SER A 283 17.78 -19.85 -4.19
C SER A 283 16.58 -19.45 -3.33
N LEU A 284 16.78 -18.93 -2.11
CA LEU A 284 15.69 -18.41 -1.28
C LEU A 284 15.15 -17.08 -1.81
N ILE A 285 16.03 -16.18 -2.28
CA ILE A 285 15.64 -14.92 -2.92
C ILE A 285 14.77 -15.18 -4.16
N GLU A 286 15.16 -16.15 -4.99
CA GLU A 286 14.38 -16.55 -6.16
C GLU A 286 13.01 -17.14 -5.79
N LYS A 287 12.93 -17.91 -4.70
CA LYS A 287 11.64 -18.41 -4.19
C LYS A 287 10.74 -17.27 -3.73
N ILE A 288 11.27 -16.27 -3.01
CA ILE A 288 10.51 -15.07 -2.61
C ILE A 288 9.97 -14.34 -3.85
N ARG A 289 10.82 -14.11 -4.87
CA ARG A 289 10.40 -13.46 -6.12
C ARG A 289 9.30 -14.23 -6.84
N LYS A 290 9.43 -15.56 -6.95
CA LYS A 290 8.40 -16.41 -7.57
C LYS A 290 7.09 -16.37 -6.78
N ALA A 291 7.17 -16.34 -5.45
CA ALA A 291 6.01 -16.28 -4.57
C ALA A 291 5.23 -14.95 -4.66
N ARG A 292 5.80 -13.84 -5.17
CA ARG A 292 5.04 -12.58 -5.34
C ARG A 292 3.79 -12.72 -6.24
N LYS A 293 3.85 -13.63 -7.22
CA LYS A 293 2.72 -13.88 -8.14
C LYS A 293 1.73 -14.91 -7.61
N PHE A 294 2.04 -15.54 -6.47
CA PHE A 294 1.17 -16.48 -5.79
C PHE A 294 -0.03 -15.75 -5.21
N ASN A 295 -1.21 -16.38 -5.28
CA ASN A 295 -2.45 -15.88 -4.67
C ASN A 295 -2.91 -14.50 -5.16
N GLN A 296 -2.39 -14.04 -6.31
CA GLN A 296 -2.74 -12.74 -6.87
C GLN A 296 -4.18 -12.71 -7.41
N GLY A 297 -4.78 -13.85 -7.74
CA GLY A 297 -6.21 -13.92 -8.04
C GLY A 297 -7.02 -13.50 -6.82
N PHE A 298 -6.79 -14.14 -5.67
CA PHE A 298 -7.38 -13.76 -4.39
C PHE A 298 -7.12 -12.31 -4.02
N ALA A 299 -5.85 -11.92 -3.91
CA ALA A 299 -5.44 -10.60 -3.43
C ALA A 299 -6.00 -9.46 -4.32
N THR A 300 -6.07 -9.69 -5.64
CA THR A 300 -6.66 -8.71 -6.56
C THR A 300 -8.17 -8.67 -6.44
N ILE A 301 -8.87 -9.81 -6.35
CA ILE A 301 -10.34 -9.83 -6.28
C ILE A 301 -10.87 -9.24 -4.98
N GLU A 302 -10.31 -9.59 -3.82
CA GLU A 302 -10.79 -9.00 -2.56
C GLU A 302 -10.65 -7.47 -2.56
N TYR A 303 -9.59 -6.95 -3.21
CA TYR A 303 -9.33 -5.53 -3.35
C TYR A 303 -10.28 -4.84 -4.34
N LEU A 304 -10.45 -5.43 -5.53
CA LEU A 304 -11.37 -4.90 -6.55
C LEU A 304 -12.81 -4.89 -6.04
N ALA A 305 -13.23 -5.95 -5.36
CA ALA A 305 -14.54 -6.05 -4.72
C ALA A 305 -14.76 -4.91 -3.71
N ALA A 306 -13.79 -4.65 -2.82
CA ALA A 306 -13.88 -3.53 -1.87
C ALA A 306 -13.88 -2.16 -2.57
N SER A 307 -13.04 -1.96 -3.60
CA SER A 307 -12.96 -0.70 -4.34
C SER A 307 -14.23 -0.37 -5.13
N LEU A 308 -14.83 -1.39 -5.76
CA LEU A 308 -16.08 -1.25 -6.50
C LEU A 308 -17.28 -1.08 -5.56
N LEU A 309 -17.24 -1.70 -4.38
CA LEU A 309 -18.22 -1.46 -3.31
C LEU A 309 -18.16 -0.02 -2.80
N ASP A 310 -16.96 0.53 -2.57
CA ASP A 310 -16.75 1.95 -2.23
C ASP A 310 -17.37 2.87 -3.29
N MET A 311 -17.03 2.65 -4.57
CA MET A 311 -17.60 3.43 -5.67
C MET A 311 -19.13 3.30 -5.74
N SER A 312 -19.69 2.12 -5.46
CA SER A 312 -21.14 1.93 -5.44
C SER A 312 -21.81 2.76 -4.36
N TRP A 313 -21.28 2.75 -3.15
CA TRP A 313 -21.80 3.57 -2.04
C TRP A 313 -21.77 5.07 -2.37
N HIS A 314 -20.73 5.54 -3.06
CA HIS A 314 -20.50 6.97 -3.26
C HIS A 314 -20.98 7.51 -4.61
N THR A 315 -21.45 6.64 -5.51
CA THR A 315 -22.13 7.04 -6.75
C THR A 315 -23.65 7.10 -6.59
N LEU A 316 -24.17 6.71 -5.42
CA LEU A 316 -25.57 6.95 -5.03
C LEU A 316 -25.95 8.42 -5.19
N SER A 317 -27.11 8.65 -5.79
CA SER A 317 -27.72 9.98 -5.90
C SER A 317 -28.38 10.38 -4.58
N SER A 318 -28.62 11.68 -4.39
CA SER A 318 -29.40 12.18 -3.24
C SER A 318 -30.83 11.62 -3.13
N SER A 319 -31.37 11.05 -4.21
CA SER A 319 -32.69 10.40 -4.24
C SER A 319 -32.64 8.89 -4.03
N SER A 320 -31.44 8.31 -3.96
CA SER A 320 -31.28 6.87 -3.73
C SER A 320 -31.67 6.50 -2.30
N HIS A 321 -32.32 5.36 -2.13
CA HIS A 321 -32.65 4.81 -0.82
C HIS A 321 -32.10 3.39 -0.71
N VAL A 322 -31.27 3.15 0.31
CA VAL A 322 -30.71 1.83 0.61
C VAL A 322 -31.44 1.28 1.83
N ALA A 323 -32.43 0.41 1.60
CA ALA A 323 -33.23 -0.17 2.68
C ALA A 323 -32.47 -1.24 3.49
N ASN A 324 -31.43 -1.86 2.90
CA ASN A 324 -30.67 -2.92 3.54
C ASN A 324 -29.20 -2.91 3.04
N VAL A 325 -28.27 -2.72 3.97
CA VAL A 325 -26.82 -2.64 3.71
C VAL A 325 -26.27 -3.92 3.09
N ASP A 326 -26.63 -5.08 3.63
CA ASP A 326 -26.13 -6.38 3.16
C ASP A 326 -26.60 -6.70 1.73
N SER A 327 -27.86 -6.39 1.42
CA SER A 327 -28.44 -6.60 0.09
C SER A 327 -27.84 -5.65 -0.94
N PHE A 328 -27.58 -4.39 -0.55
CA PHE A 328 -26.89 -3.42 -1.41
C PHE A 328 -25.46 -3.87 -1.74
N GLU A 329 -24.73 -4.36 -0.73
CA GLU A 329 -23.38 -4.89 -0.92
C GLU A 329 -23.36 -6.06 -1.90
N THR A 330 -24.19 -7.08 -1.70
CA THR A 330 -24.27 -8.22 -2.63
C THR A 330 -24.61 -7.78 -4.04
N ALA A 331 -25.64 -6.94 -4.21
CA ALA A 331 -26.05 -6.46 -5.53
C ALA A 331 -24.96 -5.64 -6.23
N SER A 332 -24.20 -4.84 -5.48
CA SER A 332 -23.04 -4.09 -6.01
C SER A 332 -21.95 -5.04 -6.52
N LEU A 333 -21.60 -6.05 -5.74
CA LEU A 333 -20.56 -7.01 -6.13
C LEU A 333 -20.98 -7.86 -7.34
N GLU A 334 -22.25 -8.27 -7.40
CA GLU A 334 -22.82 -8.99 -8.55
C GLU A 334 -22.82 -8.12 -9.82
N HIS A 335 -23.20 -6.85 -9.70
CA HIS A 335 -23.24 -5.91 -10.82
C HIS A 335 -21.89 -5.81 -11.55
N PHE A 336 -20.78 -5.79 -10.80
CA PHE A 336 -19.44 -5.72 -11.37
C PHE A 336 -18.80 -7.08 -11.64
N GLY A 337 -19.50 -8.20 -11.41
CA GLY A 337 -18.97 -9.54 -11.62
C GLY A 337 -17.82 -9.92 -10.67
N VAL A 338 -17.77 -9.30 -9.49
CA VAL A 338 -16.76 -9.55 -8.44
C VAL A 338 -17.34 -10.25 -7.21
N TYR A 339 -18.62 -10.61 -7.24
CA TYR A 339 -19.22 -11.44 -6.20
C TYR A 339 -18.64 -12.86 -6.26
N ASN A 340 -17.86 -13.22 -5.25
CA ASN A 340 -17.27 -14.54 -5.09
C ASN A 340 -17.37 -14.97 -3.63
N ILE A 341 -18.13 -16.02 -3.35
CA ILE A 341 -18.32 -16.49 -1.97
C ILE A 341 -16.99 -16.83 -1.30
N LEU A 342 -16.04 -17.43 -2.03
CA LEU A 342 -14.73 -17.83 -1.52
C LEU A 342 -13.81 -16.66 -1.23
N ILE A 343 -14.07 -15.51 -1.86
CA ILE A 343 -13.20 -14.33 -1.86
C ILE A 343 -14.09 -13.11 -1.59
N PRO A 344 -14.54 -12.91 -0.34
CA PRO A 344 -15.32 -11.74 0.02
C PRO A 344 -14.49 -10.45 -0.21
N PRO A 345 -15.13 -9.27 -0.28
CA PRO A 345 -14.38 -8.03 -0.33
C PRO A 345 -13.47 -7.92 0.89
N ARG A 346 -12.27 -7.38 0.68
CA ARG A 346 -11.24 -7.21 1.72
C ARG A 346 -11.81 -6.52 2.97
N TYR A 347 -12.74 -5.59 2.73
CA TYR A 347 -13.59 -5.01 3.75
C TYR A 347 -15.06 -5.06 3.30
N ARG A 348 -15.94 -5.66 4.11
CA ARG A 348 -17.38 -5.46 3.96
C ARG A 348 -17.77 -4.11 4.53
N SER A 349 -18.89 -3.58 4.08
CA SER A 349 -19.40 -2.24 4.38
C SER A 349 -19.34 -1.94 5.87
N THR A 350 -19.79 -2.86 6.73
CA THR A 350 -19.94 -2.64 8.18
C THR A 350 -18.65 -2.48 8.96
N TYR A 351 -17.51 -2.87 8.39
CA TYR A 351 -16.19 -2.69 8.99
C TYR A 351 -15.19 -2.01 8.05
N PHE A 352 -15.69 -1.30 7.03
CA PHE A 352 -14.85 -0.62 6.05
C PHE A 352 -14.38 0.76 6.54
N ALA A 353 -13.51 0.76 7.55
CA ALA A 353 -13.04 1.99 8.21
C ALA A 353 -12.43 3.02 7.24
N HIS A 354 -11.75 2.56 6.18
CA HIS A 354 -11.17 3.41 5.14
C HIS A 354 -12.18 4.43 4.57
N ILE A 355 -13.35 3.93 4.15
CA ILE A 355 -14.33 4.75 3.45
C ILE A 355 -15.27 5.47 4.42
N TRP A 356 -15.47 4.96 5.64
CA TRP A 356 -16.37 5.59 6.61
C TRP A 356 -15.69 6.61 7.51
N TYR A 357 -14.40 6.43 7.82
CA TYR A 357 -13.71 7.22 8.84
C TYR A 357 -12.32 7.74 8.41
N LEU A 358 -11.50 6.95 7.71
CA LEU A 358 -10.08 7.28 7.47
C LEU A 358 -9.82 8.12 6.21
N GLY A 359 -10.85 8.72 5.61
CA GLY A 359 -10.67 9.68 4.50
C GLY A 359 -10.50 9.08 3.11
N TYR A 360 -10.83 7.79 2.89
CA TYR A 360 -10.80 7.13 1.58
C TYR A 360 -12.22 6.94 0.98
N ALA A 361 -13.20 7.73 1.41
CA ALA A 361 -14.55 7.68 0.85
C ALA A 361 -14.55 8.08 -0.63
N ALA A 362 -15.01 7.19 -1.53
CA ALA A 362 -14.82 7.31 -2.97
C ALA A 362 -13.34 7.43 -3.37
N GLY A 363 -12.48 6.69 -2.68
CA GLY A 363 -11.03 6.83 -2.77
C GLY A 363 -10.26 5.54 -2.52
N TYR A 364 -10.92 4.42 -2.20
CA TYR A 364 -10.20 3.16 -1.96
C TYR A 364 -9.53 2.61 -3.23
N TYR A 365 -10.01 3.03 -4.41
CA TYR A 365 -9.37 2.76 -5.70
C TYR A 365 -7.95 3.36 -5.81
N ALA A 366 -7.61 4.33 -4.96
CA ALA A 366 -6.33 5.04 -5.01
C ALA A 366 -5.11 4.13 -4.95
N TYR A 367 -5.20 3.01 -4.22
CA TYR A 367 -4.09 2.04 -4.14
C TYR A 367 -3.75 1.45 -5.52
N ILE A 368 -4.72 0.92 -6.26
CA ILE A 368 -4.40 0.33 -7.58
C ILE A 368 -4.18 1.38 -8.65
N TRP A 369 -4.75 2.58 -8.48
CA TRP A 369 -4.44 3.70 -9.36
C TRP A 369 -2.98 4.11 -9.22
N SER A 370 -2.50 4.20 -7.97
CA SER A 370 -1.10 4.48 -7.67
C SER A 370 -0.17 3.33 -8.05
N GLU A 371 -0.64 2.08 -7.95
CA GLU A 371 0.11 0.90 -8.40
C GLU A 371 0.26 0.84 -9.95
N VAL A 372 -0.59 1.54 -10.69
CA VAL A 372 -0.33 1.74 -12.13
C VAL A 372 0.85 2.69 -12.33
N LEU A 373 1.01 3.70 -11.47
CA LEU A 373 2.09 4.68 -11.55
C LEU A 373 3.42 4.09 -11.09
N ASP A 374 3.40 3.29 -10.02
CA ASP A 374 4.60 2.74 -9.38
C ASP A 374 5.31 1.71 -10.26
N ASP A 375 4.59 0.74 -10.79
CA ASP A 375 5.12 -0.35 -11.62
C ASP A 375 5.64 0.21 -12.96
N ASP A 376 4.98 1.24 -13.49
CA ASP A 376 5.44 1.94 -14.69
C ASP A 376 6.64 2.86 -14.42
N ALA A 377 6.72 3.48 -13.24
CA ALA A 377 7.90 4.24 -12.83
C ALA A 377 9.08 3.32 -12.54
N TYR A 378 8.87 2.18 -11.89
CA TYR A 378 9.91 1.18 -11.69
C TYR A 378 10.41 0.61 -13.01
N SER A 379 9.50 0.39 -13.97
CA SER A 379 9.87 0.05 -15.36
C SER A 379 10.76 1.13 -16.00
N TRP A 380 10.48 2.42 -15.77
CA TRP A 380 11.36 3.50 -16.21
C TRP A 380 12.76 3.37 -15.57
N PHE A 381 12.86 3.06 -14.28
CA PHE A 381 14.17 2.84 -13.63
C PHE A 381 14.92 1.68 -14.28
N VAL A 382 14.26 0.55 -14.56
CA VAL A 382 14.86 -0.59 -15.27
C VAL A 382 15.36 -0.19 -16.66
N GLU A 383 14.57 0.58 -17.42
CA GLU A 383 14.94 1.12 -18.74
C GLU A 383 16.18 2.05 -18.69
N HIS A 384 16.43 2.70 -17.55
CA HIS A 384 17.47 3.71 -17.37
C HIS A 384 18.65 3.26 -16.50
N GLY A 385 18.85 1.95 -16.34
CA GLY A 385 20.02 1.38 -15.65
C GLY A 385 19.84 1.12 -14.15
N GLY A 386 18.61 1.17 -13.65
CA GLY A 386 18.23 0.73 -12.30
C GLY A 386 18.64 1.68 -11.19
N LEU A 387 19.12 1.10 -10.09
CA LEU A 387 19.48 1.77 -8.84
C LEU A 387 20.72 2.67 -9.01
N THR A 388 20.51 3.92 -9.42
CA THR A 388 21.60 4.90 -9.59
C THR A 388 21.24 6.26 -9.00
N TYR A 389 22.25 7.00 -8.53
CA TYR A 389 22.07 8.37 -8.03
C TYR A 389 21.46 9.30 -9.08
N LYS A 390 21.84 9.13 -10.35
CA LYS A 390 21.27 9.92 -11.45
C LYS A 390 19.75 9.72 -11.56
N ASN A 391 19.30 8.48 -11.51
CA ASN A 391 17.88 8.13 -11.63
C ASN A 391 17.09 8.55 -10.39
N GLY A 392 17.64 8.33 -9.20
CA GLY A 392 17.02 8.79 -7.95
C GLY A 392 16.95 10.32 -7.87
N LYS A 393 17.99 11.05 -8.31
CA LYS A 393 17.93 12.51 -8.45
C LYS A 393 16.83 12.95 -9.41
N TRP A 394 16.68 12.30 -10.57
CA TRP A 394 15.60 12.60 -11.51
C TRP A 394 14.23 12.41 -10.86
N PHE A 395 14.01 11.29 -10.17
CA PHE A 395 12.76 11.02 -9.46
C PHE A 395 12.50 12.01 -8.32
N ARG A 396 13.54 12.36 -7.55
CA ARG A 396 13.45 13.40 -6.51
C ARG A 396 13.03 14.75 -7.10
N ASP A 397 13.71 15.18 -8.16
CA ASP A 397 13.49 16.50 -8.76
C ASP A 397 12.12 16.60 -9.46
N MET A 398 11.59 15.49 -9.97
CA MET A 398 10.35 15.48 -10.75
C MET A 398 9.11 15.06 -9.96
N ILE A 399 9.27 14.28 -8.89
CA ILE A 399 8.16 13.73 -8.10
C ILE A 399 8.30 14.15 -6.64
N LEU A 400 9.28 13.60 -5.91
CA LEU A 400 9.31 13.68 -4.43
C LEU A 400 9.46 15.11 -3.89
N SER A 401 10.11 16.01 -4.63
CA SER A 401 10.29 17.41 -4.19
C SER A 401 9.08 18.30 -4.43
N ARG A 402 8.13 17.86 -5.25
CA ARG A 402 7.07 18.72 -5.81
C ARG A 402 5.84 18.84 -4.92
N GLY A 403 5.57 17.85 -4.06
CA GLY A 403 4.33 17.81 -3.28
C GLY A 403 3.10 18.13 -4.13
N GLY A 404 2.14 18.88 -3.59
CA GLY A 404 0.93 19.31 -4.28
C GLY A 404 1.09 20.53 -5.20
N SER A 405 2.31 20.94 -5.58
CA SER A 405 2.54 22.20 -6.30
C SER A 405 2.17 22.18 -7.79
N GLU A 406 1.99 21.01 -8.38
CA GLU A 406 1.66 20.81 -9.79
C GLU A 406 0.53 19.76 -9.93
N ASP A 407 -0.17 19.74 -11.07
CA ASP A 407 -1.15 18.68 -11.36
C ASP A 407 -0.44 17.32 -11.44
N ALA A 408 -0.93 16.34 -10.67
CA ALA A 408 -0.29 15.03 -10.51
C ALA A 408 -0.12 14.26 -11.85
N ALA A 409 -1.09 14.36 -12.76
CA ALA A 409 -0.99 13.69 -14.06
C ALA A 409 0.05 14.38 -14.96
N ALA A 410 0.10 15.72 -14.95
CA ALA A 410 1.13 16.47 -15.66
C ALA A 410 2.52 16.18 -15.10
N MET A 411 2.66 16.15 -13.77
CA MET A 411 3.91 15.85 -13.06
C MET A 411 4.44 14.45 -13.42
N TYR A 412 3.57 13.42 -13.35
CA TYR A 412 3.95 12.06 -13.74
C TYR A 412 4.36 11.99 -15.21
N ARG A 413 3.62 12.63 -16.12
CA ARG A 413 3.96 12.66 -17.55
C ARG A 413 5.30 13.32 -17.80
N ALA A 414 5.63 14.38 -17.07
CA ALA A 414 6.91 15.06 -17.16
C ALA A 414 8.08 14.16 -16.68
N PHE A 415 7.88 13.39 -15.61
CA PHE A 415 8.84 12.38 -15.15
C PHE A 415 9.01 11.24 -16.15
N ARG A 416 7.89 10.62 -16.58
CA ARG A 416 7.87 9.37 -17.36
C ARG A 416 8.13 9.58 -18.85
N GLY A 417 7.79 10.76 -19.37
CA GLY A 417 7.78 11.11 -20.79
C GLY A 417 6.50 10.73 -21.54
N ARG A 418 5.53 10.10 -20.85
CA ARG A 418 4.22 9.67 -21.38
C ARG A 418 3.23 9.46 -20.25
N ASP A 419 1.95 9.24 -20.59
CA ASP A 419 0.95 8.76 -19.64
C ASP A 419 1.31 7.34 -19.12
N PRO A 420 0.87 6.98 -17.90
CA PRO A 420 1.17 5.69 -17.31
C PRO A 420 0.52 4.52 -18.09
N ASP A 421 1.21 3.38 -18.13
CA ASP A 421 0.75 2.16 -18.83
C ASP A 421 0.45 1.03 -17.84
N ILE A 422 -0.81 0.62 -17.78
CA ILE A 422 -1.33 -0.47 -16.93
C ILE A 422 -0.65 -1.82 -17.18
N LYS A 423 0.05 -2.02 -18.31
CA LYS A 423 0.73 -3.29 -18.61
C LYS A 423 1.78 -3.65 -17.57
N ALA A 424 2.41 -2.68 -16.92
CA ALA A 424 3.38 -2.95 -15.86
C ALA A 424 2.70 -3.64 -14.67
N LEU A 425 1.60 -3.05 -14.19
CA LEU A 425 0.71 -3.63 -13.17
C LEU A 425 0.23 -5.05 -13.53
N LEU A 426 -0.28 -5.23 -14.74
CA LEU A 426 -0.74 -6.54 -15.20
C LEU A 426 0.41 -7.58 -15.17
N ARG A 427 1.64 -7.19 -15.48
CA ARG A 427 2.80 -8.10 -15.44
C ARG A 427 3.19 -8.47 -14.00
N GLU A 428 3.21 -7.50 -13.10
CA GLU A 428 3.61 -7.68 -11.71
C GLU A 428 2.58 -8.52 -10.94
N ARG A 429 1.29 -8.24 -11.10
CA ARG A 429 0.21 -9.08 -10.56
C ARG A 429 0.05 -10.42 -11.29
N GLY A 430 0.73 -10.61 -12.42
CA GLY A 430 0.64 -11.81 -13.25
C GLY A 430 -0.78 -12.03 -13.78
N LEU A 431 -1.36 -10.96 -14.32
CA LEU A 431 -2.70 -10.83 -14.91
C LEU A 431 -2.65 -10.53 -16.42
N MET A 432 -1.45 -10.51 -17.02
CA MET A 432 -1.32 -10.42 -18.49
C MET A 432 -2.04 -11.60 -19.15
N GLU A 433 -2.80 -11.32 -20.21
CA GLU A 433 -3.29 -12.37 -21.11
C GLU A 433 -2.10 -12.96 -21.87
N GLU A 434 -2.04 -14.30 -21.96
CA GLU A 434 -1.05 -15.02 -22.79
C GLU A 434 -1.36 -14.93 -24.28
#